data_AF-A0A2K5ATN1-F1
#
_entry.id   AF-A0A2K5ATN1-F1
#
_cell.length_a   1.000
_cell.length_b   1.000
_cell.length_c   1.000
_cell.angle_alpha   90.00
_cell.angle_beta   90.00
_cell.angle_gamma   90.00
#
_symmetry.space_group_name_H-M   'P 1'
#
loop_
_entity.id
_entity.type
_entity.pdbx_description
1 polymer ?
#
loop_
_entity_poly.entity_id
_entity_poly.type
_entity_poly.pdbx_seq_one_letter_code
_entity_poly.pdbx_strand_id
1 'polypeptide(L)'
;IFSFVAFEVTAAALGFAAFRTIRRSEEKRKYLYVNWPSVASTYYWVEDSISFGQLTGTRLRLNDQRRWAQIDPHADNIETD
;
A
#
# COMPACT_ATOMS: atom_id res chain seq x y z
N ILE A 1 14.94 18.79 -22.91
CA ILE A 1 13.75 17.98 -23.28
C ILE A 1 14.03 16.49 -23.05
N PHE A 2 15.00 15.86 -23.72
CA PHE A 2 15.32 14.44 -23.50
C PHE A 2 15.64 14.07 -22.05
N SER A 3 16.38 14.92 -21.33
CA SER A 3 16.69 14.69 -19.90
C SER A 3 15.43 14.68 -19.02
N PHE A 4 14.48 15.57 -19.30
CA PHE A 4 13.22 15.65 -18.57
C PHE A 4 12.35 14.42 -18.84
N VAL A 5 12.21 14.02 -20.11
CA VAL A 5 11.47 12.81 -20.48
C VAL A 5 12.12 11.56 -19.86
N ALA A 6 13.45 11.45 -19.90
CA ALA A 6 14.15 10.33 -19.29
C ALA A 6 13.94 10.27 -17.77
N PHE A 7 13.92 11.43 -17.10
CA PHE A 7 13.62 11.53 -15.69
C PHE A 7 12.19 11.08 -15.37
N GLU A 8 11.19 11.52 -16.14
CA GLU A 8 9.78 11.13 -15.96
C GLU A 8 9.57 9.63 -16.16
N VAL A 9 10.15 9.05 -17.22
CA VAL A 9 10.06 7.60 -17.49
C VAL A 9 10.72 6.81 -16.36
N THR A 10 11.85 7.28 -15.84
CA THR A 10 12.53 6.64 -14.71
C THR A 10 11.69 6.72 -13.44
N ALA A 11 11.13 7.89 -13.14
CA ALA A 11 10.25 8.09 -11.99
C ALA A 11 8.99 7.21 -12.07
N ALA A 12 8.38 7.10 -13.25
CA ALA A 12 7.24 6.23 -13.50
C ALA A 12 7.59 4.75 -13.32
N ALA A 13 8.75 4.31 -13.84
CA ALA A 13 9.21 2.93 -13.69
C ALA A 13 9.47 2.56 -12.23
N LEU A 14 10.11 3.46 -11.47
CA LEU A 14 10.33 3.29 -10.02
C LEU A 14 9.00 3.27 -9.25
N GLY A 15 8.08 4.17 -9.57
CA GLY A 15 6.74 4.22 -8.99
C GLY A 15 5.96 2.93 -9.24
N PHE A 16 6.01 2.41 -10.46
CA PHE A 16 5.36 1.14 -10.82
C PHE A 16 5.99 -0.05 -10.10
N ALA A 17 7.32 -0.10 -9.99
CA ALA A 17 8.02 -1.13 -9.23
C ALA A 17 7.62 -1.08 -7.75
N ALA A 18 7.63 0.10 -7.14
CA ALA A 18 7.19 0.30 -5.76
C ALA A 18 5.74 -0.16 -5.57
N PHE A 19 4.83 0.28 -6.43
CA PHE A 19 3.41 -0.13 -6.41
C PHE A 19 3.26 -1.65 -6.47
N ARG A 20 3.97 -2.31 -7.40
CA ARG A 20 3.96 -3.78 -7.53
C ARG A 20 4.48 -4.49 -6.28
N THR A 21 5.52 -3.95 -5.63
CA THR A 21 6.06 -4.54 -4.40
C THR A 21 5.09 -4.41 -3.23
N ILE A 22 4.42 -3.26 -3.10
CA ILE A 22 3.40 -3.01 -2.08
C ILE A 22 2.18 -3.93 -2.31
N ARG A 23 1.72 -4.07 -3.57
CA ARG A 23 0.59 -4.93 -3.92
C ARG A 23 0.80 -6.40 -3.54
N ARG A 24 2.05 -6.88 -3.59
CA ARG A 24 2.40 -8.28 -3.31
C ARG A 24 2.56 -8.62 -1.83
N SER A 25 2.77 -7.63 -0.95
CA SER A 25 3.10 -7.88 0.45
C SER A 25 2.15 -7.13 1.38
N GLU A 26 1.36 -7.89 2.12
CA GLU A 26 0.46 -7.33 3.14
C GLU A 26 1.24 -6.60 4.25
N GLU A 27 2.39 -7.13 4.68
CA GLU A 27 3.27 -6.47 5.66
C GLU A 27 3.76 -5.11 5.18
N LYS A 28 4.13 -4.97 3.90
CA LYS A 28 4.52 -3.67 3.32
C LYS A 28 3.33 -2.71 3.26
N ARG A 29 2.12 -3.21 2.95
CA ARG A 29 0.90 -2.38 3.03
C ARG A 29 0.64 -1.92 4.46
N LYS A 30 0.76 -2.81 5.44
CA LYS A 30 0.59 -2.48 6.87
C LYS A 30 1.62 -1.43 7.30
N TYR A 31 2.90 -1.65 6.99
CA TYR A 31 3.97 -0.70 7.29
C TYR A 31 3.72 0.67 6.65
N LEU A 32 3.33 0.69 5.37
CA LEU A 32 3.02 1.92 4.65
C LEU A 32 1.80 2.63 5.26
N TYR A 33 0.77 1.87 5.64
CA TYR A 33 -0.45 2.40 6.24
C TYR A 33 -0.19 3.03 7.62
N VAL A 34 0.63 2.39 8.43
CA VAL A 34 0.99 2.88 9.78
C VAL A 34 1.94 4.07 9.73
N ASN A 35 3.01 3.99 8.92
CA ASN A 35 4.06 5.00 8.93
C ASN A 35 3.81 6.17 7.97
N TRP A 36 3.08 5.93 6.87
CA TRP A 36 2.88 6.90 5.80
C TRP A 36 1.42 6.89 5.30
N PRO A 37 0.45 7.32 6.13
CA PRO A 37 -0.97 7.20 5.82
C PRO A 37 -1.37 7.90 4.51
N SER A 38 -0.74 9.03 4.19
CA SER A 38 -0.98 9.72 2.90
C SER A 38 -0.56 8.87 1.72
N VAL A 39 0.61 8.22 1.79
CA VAL A 39 1.11 7.35 0.72
C VAL A 39 0.27 6.09 0.60
N ALA A 40 -0.19 5.53 1.72
CA ALA A 40 -1.14 4.42 1.72
C ALA A 40 -2.49 4.81 1.10
N SER A 41 -3.01 6.01 1.39
CA SER A 41 -4.22 6.52 0.75
C SER A 41 -4.03 6.66 -0.77
N THR A 42 -2.89 7.19 -1.21
CA THR A 42 -2.54 7.23 -2.64
C THR A 42 -2.46 5.83 -3.24
N TYR A 43 -1.86 4.86 -2.54
CA TYR A 43 -1.80 3.46 -3.00
C TYR A 43 -3.19 2.88 -3.26
N TYR A 44 -4.13 3.02 -2.32
CA TYR A 44 -5.50 2.52 -2.50
C TYR A 44 -6.27 3.27 -3.59
N TRP A 45 -6.04 4.58 -3.71
CA TRP A 45 -6.62 5.37 -4.80
C TRP A 45 -6.09 4.93 -6.18
N VAL A 46 -4.80 4.58 -6.28
CA VAL A 46 -4.21 4.02 -7.50
C VAL A 46 -4.80 2.64 -7.81
N GLU A 47 -5.00 1.77 -6.82
CA GLU A 47 -5.72 0.50 -7.01
C GLU A 47 -7.14 0.72 -7.54
N ASP A 48 -7.88 1.71 -7.01
CA ASP A 48 -9.21 2.06 -7.50
C ASP A 48 -9.18 2.60 -8.94
N SER A 49 -8.17 3.40 -9.27
CA SER A 49 -7.98 3.98 -10.60
C SER A 49 -7.69 2.89 -11.65
N ILE A 50 -6.83 1.93 -11.33
CA ILE A 50 -6.50 0.80 -12.24
C ILE A 50 -7.68 -0.16 -12.37
N SER A 51 -8.56 -0.22 -11.37
CA SER A 51 -9.71 -1.11 -11.37
C SER A 51 -10.95 -0.56 -12.10
N PHE A 52 -10.83 0.58 -12.80
CA PHE A 52 -11.88 1.16 -13.63
C PHE A 52 -13.25 1.23 -12.94
N GLY A 53 -13.28 1.71 -11.69
CA GLY A 53 -14.52 1.92 -10.94
C GLY A 53 -15.03 0.72 -10.14
N GLN A 54 -14.29 -0.39 -10.08
CA GLN A 54 -14.66 -1.53 -9.21
C GLN A 54 -14.43 -1.28 -7.70
N LEU A 55 -13.88 -0.11 -7.34
CA LEU A 55 -13.55 0.26 -5.96
C LEU A 55 -12.71 -0.81 -5.25
N THR A 56 -11.84 -1.50 -6.00
CA THR A 56 -11.00 -2.60 -5.51
C THR A 56 -10.04 -2.14 -4.42
N GLY A 57 -9.42 -0.98 -4.57
CA GLY A 57 -8.56 -0.36 -3.58
C GLY A 57 -9.30 0.03 -2.31
N THR A 58 -10.51 0.60 -2.43
CA THR A 58 -11.37 0.88 -1.27
C THR A 58 -11.76 -0.40 -0.53
N ARG A 59 -12.14 -1.46 -1.26
CA ARG A 59 -12.45 -2.78 -0.67
C ARG A 59 -11.22 -3.42 -0.02
N LEU A 60 -10.07 -3.32 -0.67
CA LEU A 60 -8.80 -3.83 -0.15
C LEU A 60 -8.42 -3.10 1.14
N ARG A 61 -8.55 -1.77 1.17
CA ARG A 61 -8.31 -0.96 2.38
C ARG A 61 -9.17 -1.39 3.54
N LEU A 62 -10.48 -1.58 3.33
CA LEU A 62 -11.39 -2.02 4.38
C LEU A 62 -11.06 -3.43 4.88
N ASN A 63 -10.69 -4.33 3.97
CA ASN A 63 -10.28 -5.69 4.32
C ASN A 63 -8.97 -5.69 5.12
N ASP A 64 -7.98 -4.94 4.67
CA ASP A 64 -6.69 -4.77 5.34
C ASP A 64 -6.89 -4.15 6.74
N GLN A 65 -7.67 -3.08 6.87
CA GLN A 65 -8.00 -2.47 8.17
C GLN A 65 -8.68 -3.47 9.11
N ARG A 66 -9.64 -4.26 8.63
CA ARG A 66 -10.29 -5.29 9.45
C ARG A 66 -9.31 -6.38 9.89
N ARG A 67 -8.45 -6.85 8.98
CA ARG A 67 -7.42 -7.85 9.30
C ARG A 67 -6.44 -7.33 10.34
N TRP A 68 -5.95 -6.11 10.16
CA TRP A 68 -4.98 -5.52 11.07
C TRP A 68 -5.60 -5.09 12.40
N ALA A 69 -6.89 -4.78 12.44
CA ALA A 69 -7.61 -4.54 13.69
C ALA A 69 -7.95 -5.84 14.44
N GLN A 70 -8.11 -6.97 13.75
CA GLN A 70 -8.32 -8.28 14.38
C GLN A 70 -7.04 -8.84 14.99
N ILE A 71 -5.88 -8.49 14.43
CA ILE A 71 -4.58 -8.81 15.02
C ILE A 71 -4.26 -7.71 16.05
N ASP A 72 -4.90 -7.78 17.24
CA ASP A 72 -4.30 -7.45 18.54
C ASP A 72 -5.34 -7.39 19.69
N PRO A 73 -5.57 -8.53 20.37
CA PRO A 73 -5.63 -8.45 21.83
C PRO A 73 -4.63 -9.36 22.56
N HIS A 74 -3.80 -10.15 21.87
CA HIS A 74 -2.89 -11.13 22.49
C HIS A 74 -1.46 -11.15 21.94
N ALA A 75 -1.04 -10.20 21.10
CA ALA A 75 0.38 -10.12 20.73
C ALA A 75 1.29 -9.77 21.93
N ASP A 76 0.73 -9.24 23.02
CA ASP A 76 1.43 -8.97 24.28
C ASP A 76 1.69 -10.23 25.13
N ASN A 77 1.23 -11.42 24.72
CA ASN A 77 1.38 -12.63 25.52
C ASN A 77 2.64 -13.46 25.17
N ILE A 78 3.56 -12.93 24.38
CA ILE A 78 4.85 -13.58 24.12
C ILE A 78 5.97 -12.71 24.70
N GLU A 79 5.86 -12.35 25.97
CA GLU A 79 6.97 -11.83 26.78
C GLU A 79 6.58 -11.88 28.27
N THR A 80 6.38 -13.10 28.79
CA THR A 80 6.54 -13.32 30.23
C THR A 80 7.54 -14.46 30.39
N ASP A 81 8.70 -14.09 30.96
CA ASP A 81 9.81 -14.86 31.53
C ASP A 81 9.57 -16.34 31.88
#